data_AF-N2A7Y5-F1
#
_entry.id   AF-N2A7Y5-F1
#
_cell.length_a   1.000
_cell.length_b   1.000
_cell.length_c   1.000
_cell.angle_alpha   90.00
_cell.angle_beta   90.00
_cell.angle_gamma   90.00
#
_symmetry.space_group_name_H-M   'P 1'
#
loop_
_entity.id
_entity.type
_entity.pdbx_description
1 polymer ?
#
loop_
_entity_poly.entity_id
_entity_poly.type
_entity_poly.pdbx_seq_one_letter_code
_entity_poly.pdbx_strand_id
1 'polypeptide(L)' 'MHSPGVNSNKNASRFHENDILINDRGFLSREMTNYLKTERKADTYIPARESMTVYQDAVKLAAASGKW' A
#
# COMPACT_ATOMS: atom_id res chain seq x y z
N MET A 1 4.20 17.36 21.23
CA MET A 1 3.29 17.86 20.17
C MET A 1 2.81 16.66 19.38
N HIS A 2 1.53 16.29 19.49
CA HIS A 2 0.95 15.21 18.69
C HIS A 2 0.62 15.77 17.30
N SER A 3 1.20 15.19 16.24
CA SER A 3 0.91 15.59 14.87
C SER A 3 -0.58 15.33 14.54
N PRO A 4 -1.34 16.33 14.10
CA PRO A 4 -2.81 16.24 13.95
C PRO A 4 -3.29 15.34 12.79
N GLY A 5 -2.38 14.71 12.04
CA GLY A 5 -2.71 13.96 10.81
C GLY A 5 -3.26 12.55 11.00
N VAL A 6 -3.18 11.94 12.20
CA VAL A 6 -3.54 10.52 12.38
C VAL A 6 -5.06 10.31 12.48
N ASN A 7 -5.82 11.31 12.94
CA ASN A 7 -7.28 11.17 13.17
C ASN A 7 -8.15 11.49 11.96
N SER A 8 -7.65 12.20 10.95
CA SER A 8 -8.49 12.66 9.83
C SER A 8 -8.91 11.56 8.85
N ASN A 9 -8.22 10.41 8.83
CA ASN A 9 -8.54 9.31 7.92
C ASN A 9 -9.49 8.26 8.51
N LYS A 10 -9.59 8.13 9.84
CA LYS A 10 -10.49 7.15 10.46
C LYS A 10 -11.97 7.47 10.20
N ASN A 11 -12.31 8.76 10.19
CA ASN A 11 -13.69 9.23 10.01
C ASN A 11 -14.03 9.59 8.55
N ALA A 12 -13.10 9.44 7.63
CA ALA A 12 -13.35 9.77 6.25
C ALA A 12 -14.20 8.67 5.58
N SER A 13 -15.43 9.01 5.20
CA SER A 13 -16.41 8.19 4.45
C SER A 13 -15.93 7.67 3.08
N ARG A 14 -14.64 7.81 2.77
CA ARG A 14 -14.07 7.66 1.42
C ARG A 14 -13.41 6.31 1.15
N PHE A 15 -13.24 5.47 2.18
CA PHE A 15 -12.67 4.12 2.03
C PHE A 15 -13.77 3.08 2.19
N HIS A 16 -14.00 2.35 1.11
CA HIS A 16 -14.99 1.31 1.00
C HIS A 16 -14.32 -0.06 1.01
N GLU A 17 -15.10 -1.09 1.35
CA GLU A 17 -14.65 -2.47 1.28
C GLU A 17 -14.22 -2.81 -0.16
N ASN A 18 -13.07 -3.47 -0.29
CA ASN A 18 -12.39 -3.80 -1.55
C ASN A 18 -11.74 -2.63 -2.31
N ASP A 19 -11.65 -1.45 -1.71
CA ASP A 19 -10.80 -0.39 -2.27
C ASP A 19 -9.32 -0.84 -2.25
N ILE A 20 -8.60 -0.50 -3.33
CA ILE A 20 -7.15 -0.70 -3.41
C ILE A 20 -6.47 0.63 -3.14
N LEU A 21 -5.71 0.69 -2.04
CA LEU A 21 -4.86 1.82 -1.71
C LEU A 21 -3.45 1.59 -2.24
N ILE A 22 -2.97 2.51 -3.08
CA ILE A 22 -1.59 2.53 -3.54
C ILE A 22 -0.88 3.65 -2.79
N ASN A 23 0.13 3.31 -1.99
CA ASN A 23 0.91 4.30 -1.27
C ASN A 23 2.39 3.93 -1.16
N ASP A 24 3.22 4.96 -0.99
CA ASP A 24 4.64 4.78 -0.75
C ASP A 24 4.93 4.12 0.59
N ARG A 25 6.09 3.45 0.67
CA ARG A 25 6.58 2.89 1.94
C ARG A 25 6.79 3.98 2.97
N GLY A 26 6.23 3.77 4.16
CA GLY A 26 6.36 4.70 5.27
C GLY A 26 5.41 5.90 5.21
N PHE A 27 4.58 6.01 4.17
CA PHE A 27 3.55 7.06 4.09
C PHE A 27 2.48 6.88 5.16
N LEU A 28 1.98 5.65 5.32
CA LEU A 28 1.04 5.29 6.38
C LEU A 28 1.76 4.70 7.58
N SER A 29 1.32 5.08 8.78
CA SER A 29 1.74 4.40 9.99
C SER A 29 1.22 2.96 10.02
N ARG A 30 1.92 2.07 10.73
CA ARG A 30 1.45 0.69 10.93
C ARG A 30 0.05 0.62 11.52
N GLU A 31 -0.26 1.51 12.47
CA GLU A 31 -1.60 1.61 13.06
C GLU A 31 -2.66 1.92 12.00
N MET A 32 -2.38 2.87 11.10
CA MET A 32 -3.30 3.24 10.03
C MET A 32 -3.45 2.11 9.00
N THR A 33 -2.36 1.45 8.61
CA THR A 33 -2.41 0.30 7.71
C THR A 33 -3.26 -0.83 8.30
N ASN A 34 -3.08 -1.12 9.60
CA ASN A 34 -3.89 -2.14 10.28
C ASN A 34 -5.37 -1.75 10.29
N TYR A 35 -5.70 -0.51 10.65
CA TYR A 35 -7.07 -0.01 10.65
C TYR A 35 -7.74 -0.13 9.27
N LEU A 36 -7.05 0.28 8.20
CA LEU A 36 -7.61 0.19 6.84
C LEU A 36 -7.84 -1.27 6.42
N LYS A 37 -6.93 -2.17 6.79
CA LYS A 37 -7.05 -3.59 6.48
C LYS A 37 -8.16 -4.29 7.27
N THR A 38 -8.27 -4.04 8.57
CA THR A 38 -9.21 -4.77 9.44
C THR A 38 -10.58 -4.15 9.48
N GLU A 39 -10.67 -2.82 9.57
CA GLU A 39 -11.93 -2.11 9.78
C GLU A 39 -12.56 -1.64 8.46
N ARG A 40 -11.73 -1.22 7.49
CA ARG A 40 -12.21 -0.78 6.17
C ARG A 40 -12.16 -1.88 5.12
N LYS A 41 -11.48 -3.00 5.39
CA LYS A 41 -11.27 -4.11 4.44
C LYS A 41 -10.74 -3.60 3.09
N ALA A 42 -9.86 -2.61 3.16
CA ALA A 42 -9.16 -2.08 2.01
C ALA A 42 -7.81 -2.78 1.87
N ASP A 43 -7.47 -3.17 0.65
CA ASP A 43 -6.16 -3.73 0.35
C ASP A 43 -5.14 -2.60 0.17
N THR A 44 -3.94 -2.78 0.71
CA THR A 44 -2.88 -1.77 0.63
C THR A 44 -1.73 -2.32 -0.20
N TYR A 45 -1.48 -1.72 -1.37
CA TYR A 45 -0.37 -2.04 -2.25
C TYR A 45 0.81 -1.12 -1.99
N ILE A 46 1.98 -1.73 -1.87
CA ILE A 46 3.26 -1.04 -1.63
C ILE A 46 4.20 -1.38 -2.80
N PRO A 47 4.56 -0.42 -3.66
CA PRO A 47 5.40 -0.68 -4.84
C PRO A 47 6.72 -1.35 -4.47
N ALA A 48 7.16 -2.42 -5.14
CA ALA A 48 8.46 -3.05 -4.85
C ALA A 48 9.63 -2.12 -5.20
N ARG A 49 10.74 -2.15 -4.42
CA ARG A 49 11.97 -1.41 -4.80
C ARG A 49 12.79 -2.25 -5.77
N GLU A 50 13.58 -1.60 -6.60
CA GLU A 50 14.51 -2.26 -7.52
C GLU A 50 15.51 -3.20 -6.84
N SER A 51 15.89 -2.87 -5.60
CA SER A 51 16.78 -3.69 -4.78
C SER A 51 16.10 -4.94 -4.19
N MET A 52 14.78 -5.10 -4.34
CA MET A 52 14.06 -6.25 -3.81
C MET A 52 14.07 -7.40 -4.81
N THR A 53 14.32 -8.62 -4.32
CA THR A 53 14.32 -9.84 -5.14
C THR A 53 13.02 -10.00 -5.93
N VAL A 54 11.86 -9.75 -5.31
CA VAL A 54 10.55 -9.85 -5.99
C VAL A 54 10.44 -8.91 -7.20
N TYR A 55 11.02 -7.71 -7.12
CA TYR A 55 11.05 -6.79 -8.26
C TYR A 55 11.95 -7.34 -9.37
N GLN A 56 13.16 -7.76 -9.00
CA GLN A 56 14.14 -8.29 -9.94
C GLN A 56 13.64 -9.55 -10.65
N ASP A 57 12.94 -10.42 -9.95
CA ASP A 57 12.36 -11.64 -10.51
C ASP A 57 11.19 -11.33 -11.45
N ALA A 58 10.30 -10.41 -11.06
CA ALA A 58 9.21 -9.96 -11.93
C ALA A 58 9.77 -9.34 -13.23
N VAL A 59 10.84 -8.56 -13.12
CA VAL A 59 11.54 -7.97 -14.25
C VAL A 59 12.13 -9.05 -15.17
N LYS A 60 12.88 -10.01 -14.61
CA LYS A 60 13.45 -11.12 -15.39
C LYS A 60 12.38 -11.94 -16.10
N LEU A 61 11.26 -12.22 -15.44
CA LEU A 61 10.14 -12.95 -16.02
C LEU A 61 9.49 -12.19 -17.17
N ALA A 62 9.24 -10.88 -16.99
CA ALA A 62 8.66 -10.05 -18.04
C ALA A 62 9.56 -10.02 -19.29
N ALA A 63 10.86 -9.80 -19.09
CA ALA A 63 11.86 -9.80 -20.17
C ALA A 63 11.93 -11.16 -20.89
N ALA A 64 11.94 -12.27 -20.15
CA ALA A 64 11.94 -13.62 -20.73
C ALA A 64 10.65 -13.94 -21.49
N SER A 65 9.52 -13.37 -21.07
CA SER A 65 8.21 -13.59 -21.72
C SER A 65 7.95 -12.70 -22.93
N GLY A 66 8.87 -11.78 -23.26
CA GLY A 66 8.68 -10.81 -24.34
C GLY A 66 7.57 -9.79 -24.07
N LYS A 67 7.16 -9.64 -22.81
CA LYS A 67 6.11 -8.71 -22.35
C LYS A 67 6.70 -7.58 -21.53
N TRP A 68 7.86 -7.08 -21.96
CA TRP A 68 8.48 -5.90 -21.38
C TRP A 68 7.76 -4.64 -21.80
#